data_AF-A0A7G6SAJ0-F1
#
_entry.id   AF-A0A7G6SAJ0-F1
#
_cell.length_a   1.000
_cell.length_b   1.000
_cell.length_c   1.000
_cell.angle_alpha   90.00
_cell.angle_beta   90.00
_cell.angle_gamma   90.00
#
_symmetry.space_group_name_H-M   'P 1'
#
loop_
_entity.id
_entity.type
_entity.pdbx_description
1 polymer ?
#
loop_
_entity_poly.entity_id
_entity_poly.type
_entity_poly.pdbx_seq_one_letter_code
_entity_poly.pdbx_strand_id
1 'polypeptide(L)'
;MRILSIRLLDGPGALARVDVELSEHVRLYSLLLKKNQDGKIRIHAPHSCGKHVATFHPVIAKEITDAAIAALREATANDSGR
;
A
#
# COMPACT_ATOMS: atom_id res chain seq x y z
N MET A 1 8.04 9.56 6.19
CA MET A 1 7.15 8.40 5.98
C MET A 1 7.98 7.16 5.69
N ARG A 2 7.61 6.00 6.25
CA ARG A 2 8.36 4.74 6.14
C ARG A 2 7.41 3.55 6.00
N ILE A 3 7.73 2.62 5.10
CA ILE A 3 7.02 1.33 5.01
C ILE A 3 7.51 0.43 6.14
N LEU A 4 6.58 -0.06 6.96
CA LEU A 4 6.87 -0.92 8.11
C LEU A 4 6.85 -2.39 7.71
N SER A 5 5.90 -2.76 6.87
CA SER A 5 5.73 -4.13 6.39
C SER A 5 5.09 -4.09 4.99
N ILE A 6 5.41 -5.12 4.20
CA ILE A 6 4.75 -5.38 2.92
C ILE A 6 4.49 -6.87 2.78
N ARG A 7 3.27 -7.22 2.37
CA ARG A 7 2.86 -8.60 2.10
C ARG A 7 2.25 -8.66 0.71
N LEU A 8 2.87 -9.43 -0.18
CA LEU A 8 2.35 -9.71 -1.51
C LEU A 8 0.97 -10.36 -1.43
N LEU A 9 0.12 -10.06 -2.40
CA LEU A 9 -1.21 -10.65 -2.52
C LEU A 9 -1.36 -11.31 -3.88
N ASP A 10 -2.02 -12.48 -3.89
CA ASP A 10 -2.40 -13.17 -5.10
C ASP A 10 -3.86 -12.85 -5.41
N GLY A 11 -4.10 -11.83 -6.25
CA GLY A 11 -5.46 -11.46 -6.63
C GLY A 11 -5.52 -10.46 -7.79
N PRO A 12 -6.64 -10.39 -8.54
CA PRO A 12 -6.77 -9.55 -9.71
C PRO A 12 -6.61 -8.06 -9.35
N GLY A 13 -5.46 -7.51 -9.72
CA GLY A 13 -5.08 -6.12 -9.46
C GLY A 13 -4.65 -5.83 -8.01
N ALA A 14 -4.84 -6.73 -7.06
CA ALA A 14 -4.34 -6.56 -5.69
C ALA A 14 -2.86 -6.90 -5.65
N LEU A 15 -2.00 -5.93 -5.31
CA LEU A 15 -0.55 -6.11 -5.37
C LEU A 15 0.02 -6.49 -4.00
N ALA A 16 -0.36 -5.77 -2.95
CA ALA A 16 0.15 -6.00 -1.61
C ALA A 16 -0.73 -5.40 -0.51
N ARG A 17 -0.59 -5.93 0.72
CA ARG A 17 -0.92 -5.22 1.96
C ARG A 17 0.31 -4.51 2.50
N VAL A 18 0.11 -3.29 3.00
CA VAL A 18 1.18 -2.41 3.43
C VAL A 18 0.82 -1.80 4.79
N ASP A 19 1.77 -1.82 5.70
CA ASP A 19 1.75 -1.02 6.93
C ASP A 19 2.72 0.15 6.77
N VAL A 20 2.30 1.35 7.17
CA VAL A 20 3.07 2.59 6.97
C VAL A 20 3.10 3.43 8.23
N GLU A 21 4.27 3.98 8.53
CA GLU A 21 4.46 5.08 9.46
C GLU A 21 4.46 6.38 8.67
N LEU A 22 3.38 7.15 8.78
CA LEU A 22 3.21 8.39 8.03
C LEU A 22 4.15 9.47 8.58
N SER A 23 4.20 9.57 9.90
CA SER A 23 5.09 10.41 10.70
C SER A 23 5.45 9.70 12.00
N GLU A 24 6.27 10.33 12.85
CA GLU A 24 6.62 9.83 14.18
C GLU A 24 5.41 9.61 15.12
N HIS A 25 4.26 10.20 14.81
CA HIS A 25 3.06 10.14 15.64
C HIS A 25 1.93 9.28 15.06
N VAL A 26 2.04 8.84 13.79
CA VAL A 26 0.92 8.21 13.09
C VAL A 26 1.38 6.97 12.31
N ARG A 27 0.73 5.85 12.61
CA ARG A 27 0.88 4.58 11.87
C ARG A 27 -0.46 4.12 11.34
N LEU A 28 -0.46 3.58 10.12
CA LEU A 28 -1.60 3.03 9.43
C LEU A 28 -1.30 1.60 9.06
N TYR A 29 -2.28 0.72 9.26
CA TYR A 29 -2.09 -0.71 9.07
C TYR A 29 -3.05 -1.26 8.03
N SER A 30 -2.64 -2.34 7.37
CA SER A 30 -3.44 -3.12 6.41
C SER A 30 -3.94 -2.30 5.22
N LEU A 31 -3.18 -1.30 4.78
CA LEU A 31 -3.49 -0.58 3.55
C LEU A 31 -3.39 -1.52 2.34
N LEU A 32 -4.25 -1.34 1.34
CA LEU A 32 -4.24 -2.16 0.13
C LEU A 32 -3.61 -1.37 -1.03
N LEU A 33 -2.50 -1.88 -1.57
CA LEU A 33 -1.93 -1.41 -2.82
C LEU A 33 -2.58 -2.16 -3.99
N LYS A 34 -3.27 -1.44 -4.87
CA LYS A 34 -4.04 -2.03 -5.96
C LYS A 34 -3.78 -1.33 -7.29
N LYS A 35 -3.61 -2.11 -8.35
CA LYS A 35 -3.72 -1.68 -9.74
C LYS A 35 -5.20 -1.66 -10.15
N ASN A 36 -5.70 -0.48 -10.48
CA ASN A 36 -7.07 -0.28 -10.92
C ASN A 36 -7.24 -0.60 -12.41
N GLN A 37 -8.50 -0.66 -12.86
CA GLN A 37 -8.84 -0.92 -14.27
C GLN A 37 -8.32 0.16 -15.22
N ASP A 38 -8.10 1.38 -14.73
CA ASP A 38 -7.46 2.49 -15.47
C ASP A 38 -5.93 2.34 -15.60
N GLY A 39 -5.37 1.22 -15.11
CA GLY A 39 -3.95 0.93 -15.12
C GLY A 39 -3.16 1.63 -14.01
N LYS A 40 -3.77 2.56 -13.26
CA LYS A 40 -3.08 3.29 -12.19
C LYS A 40 -3.01 2.45 -10.92
N ILE A 41 -1.86 2.51 -10.26
CA ILE A 41 -1.68 1.91 -8.93
C ILE A 41 -2.08 2.96 -7.89
N ARG A 42 -2.86 2.56 -6.89
CA ARG A 42 -3.30 3.43 -5.78
C ARG A 42 -3.30 2.68 -4.46
N ILE A 43 -3.07 3.42 -3.39
CA ILE A 43 -3.32 2.97 -2.03
C ILE A 43 -4.80 3.13 -1.66
N HIS A 44 -5.34 2.14 -0.97
CA HIS A 44 -6.68 2.16 -0.41
C HIS A 44 -6.61 1.96 1.10
N ALA A 45 -7.34 2.79 1.86
CA ALA A 45 -7.52 2.60 3.28
C ALA A 45 -8.21 1.26 3.59
N PRO A 46 -8.09 0.73 4.81
CA PRO A 46 -8.78 -0.48 5.20
C PRO A 46 -10.29 -0.24 5.16
N HIS A 47 -11.03 -1.29 4.82
CA HIS A 47 -12.48 -1.34 4.95
C HIS A 47 -12.80 -2.19 6.17
N SER A 48 -13.63 -1.68 7.06
CA SER A 48 -14.11 -2.41 8.24
C SER A 48 -15.61 -2.23 8.37
N CYS A 49 -16.33 -3.31 8.63
CA CYS A 49 -17.79 -3.30 8.81
C CYS A 49 -18.56 -2.53 7.70
N GLY A 50 -18.12 -2.68 6.44
CA GLY A 50 -18.76 -2.02 5.29
C GLY A 50 -18.45 -0.52 5.14
N LYS A 51 -17.53 0.04 5.91
CA LYS A 51 -17.14 1.45 5.85
C LYS A 51 -15.64 1.64 5.62
N HIS A 52 -15.27 2.71 4.94
CA HIS A 52 -13.88 3.17 4.87
C HIS A 52 -13.43 3.62 6.26
N VAL A 53 -12.29 3.09 6.72
CA VAL A 53 -11.73 3.46 8.03
C VAL A 53 -11.03 4.82 7.98
N ALA A 54 -10.54 5.21 6.80
CA ALA A 54 -9.92 6.51 6.57
C ALA A 54 -10.08 6.95 5.11
N THR A 55 -9.93 8.25 4.87
CA THR A 55 -9.68 8.82 3.55
C THR A 55 -8.40 9.65 3.61
N PHE A 56 -7.68 9.72 2.50
CA PHE A 56 -6.43 10.47 2.40
C PHE A 56 -6.58 11.55 1.34
N HIS A 57 -6.05 12.74 1.62
CA HIS A 57 -5.91 13.77 0.59
C HIS A 57 -5.05 13.22 -0.56
N PRO A 58 -5.33 13.56 -1.84
CA PRO A 58 -4.61 13.01 -2.99
C PRO A 58 -3.08 13.12 -2.91
N VAL A 59 -2.57 14.19 -2.29
CA VAL A 59 -1.13 14.39 -2.07
C VAL A 59 -0.55 13.27 -1.20
N ILE A 60 -1.12 13.05 -0.02
CA ILE A 60 -0.67 12.00 0.91
C ILE A 60 -0.91 10.61 0.31
N ALA A 61 -2.03 10.40 -0.38
CA ALA A 61 -2.31 9.14 -1.05
C ALA A 61 -1.23 8.80 -2.09
N LYS A 62 -0.78 9.80 -2.86
CA LYS A 62 0.29 9.65 -3.85
C LYS A 62 1.62 9.30 -3.17
N GLU A 63 2.00 10.04 -2.13
CA GLU A 63 3.23 9.78 -1.38
C GLU A 63 3.27 8.34 -0.84
N ILE A 64 2.20 7.91 -0.14
CA ILE A 64 2.09 6.54 0.37
C ILE A 64 2.18 5.51 -0.77
N THR A 65 1.52 5.79 -1.90
CA THR A 65 1.54 4.90 -3.07
C THR A 65 2.96 4.77 -3.65
N ASP A 66 3.70 5.87 -3.79
CA ASP A 66 5.06 5.87 -4.33
C ASP A 66 6.01 5.08 -3.42
N ALA A 67 5.93 5.28 -2.10
CA ALA A 67 6.72 4.52 -1.13
C ALA A 67 6.37 3.03 -1.12
N ALA A 68 5.08 2.69 -1.24
CA ALA A 68 4.62 1.30 -1.31
C ALA A 68 5.08 0.60 -2.60
N ILE A 69 5.09 1.29 -3.74
CA ILE A 69 5.60 0.76 -5.01
C ILE A 69 7.11 0.50 -4.93
N ALA A 70 7.87 1.41 -4.30
CA ALA A 70 9.30 1.20 -4.08
C ALA A 70 9.56 -0.06 -3.25
N ALA A 71 8.89 -0.19 -2.10
CA ALA A 71 8.99 -1.37 -1.25
C ALA A 71 8.54 -2.66 -1.95
N LEU A 72 7.51 -2.59 -2.79
CA LEU A 72 7.05 -3.74 -3.59
C LEU A 72 8.14 -4.23 -4.54
N ARG A 73 8.80 -3.31 -5.26
CA ARG A 73 9.87 -3.64 -6.20
C ARG A 73 11.03 -4.34 -5.48
N GLU A 74 11.45 -3.80 -4.34
CA GLU A 74 12.49 -4.39 -3.50
C GLU A 74 12.12 -5.80 -3.02
N ALA A 75 10.89 -6.00 -2.55
CA ALA A 75 10.40 -7.31 -2.12
C ALA A 75 10.42 -8.34 -3.26
N THR A 76 9.95 -7.96 -4.46
CA THR A 76 9.93 -8.86 -5.62
C THR A 76 11.32 -9.14 -6.20
N ALA A 77 12.25 -8.19 -6.11
CA ALA A 77 13.62 -8.37 -6.57
C ALA A 77 14.35 -9.42 -5.71
N ASN A 78 14.09 -9.44 -4.40
CA ASN A 78 14.66 -10.43 -3.49
C ASN A 78 14.02 -11.82 -3.61
N ASP A 79 12.77 -11.91 -4.06
CA ASP A 79 12.07 -13.19 -4.29
C ASP A 79 12.57 -13.90 -5.57
N SER A 80 13.11 -13.14 -6.52
CA SER A 80 13.64 -13.65 -7.79
C SER A 80 15.02 -14.34 -7.67
N GLY A 81 15.61 -14.35 -6.48
CA GLY A 81 16.97 -14.84 -6.22
C GLY A 81 17.06 -16.09 -5.35
N ARG A 82 15.96 -16.85 -5.17
CA ARG A 82 15.90 -18.01 -4.28
C ARG A 82 15.47 -19.29 -4.99
#